data_AF-A0A381SQ57-F1
#
_entry.id   AF-A0A381SQ57-F1
#
_cell.length_a   1.000
_cell.length_b   1.000
_cell.length_c   1.000
_cell.angle_alpha   90.00
_cell.angle_beta   90.00
_cell.angle_gamma   90.00
#
_symmetry.space_group_name_H-M   'P 1'
#
loop_
_entity.id
_entity.type
_entity.pdbx_description
1 polymer ?
#
loop_
_entity_poly.entity_id
_entity_poly.type
_entity_poly.pdbx_seq_one_letter_code
_entity_poly.pdbx_strand_id
1 'polypeptide(L)' 'VVFTTEPFEVLTTSAADSLGLPEARIVVVPHPLGGTDEATVVGWAEAAVDRLVEVLGA' A
#
# COMPACT_ATOMS: atom_id res chain seq x y z
N VAL A 1 -6.07 -5.01 7.70
CA VAL A 1 -5.33 -4.39 6.58
C VAL A 1 -4.55 -3.25 7.19
N VAL A 2 -3.25 -3.21 6.98
CA VAL A 2 -2.34 -2.18 7.50
C VAL A 2 -1.85 -1.36 6.33
N PHE A 3 -1.83 -0.03 6.48
CA PHE A 3 -1.27 0.87 5.49
C PHE A 3 0.12 1.32 5.91
N THR A 4 1.03 1.39 4.95
CA THR A 4 2.37 1.93 5.12
C THR A 4 2.80 2.64 3.85
N THR A 5 3.82 3.48 3.93
CA THR A 5 4.42 4.09 2.74
C THR A 5 5.73 3.39 2.41
N GLU A 6 6.16 3.43 1.15
CA GLU A 6 7.34 2.71 0.62
C GLU A 6 8.57 2.69 1.57
N PRO A 7 9.01 3.80 2.19
CA PRO A 7 10.19 3.78 3.06
C PRO A 7 10.04 2.94 4.34
N PHE A 8 8.81 2.61 4.75
CA PHE A 8 8.49 1.92 6.00
C PHE A 8 7.98 0.50 5.80
N GLU A 9 7.97 -0.03 4.58
CA GLU A 9 7.48 -1.38 4.29
C GLU A 9 8.17 -2.44 5.15
N VAL A 10 9.51 -2.47 5.16
CA VAL A 10 10.29 -3.45 5.94
C VAL A 10 10.01 -3.37 7.44
N LEU A 11 9.88 -2.14 7.97
CA LEU A 11 9.53 -1.92 9.38
C LEU A 11 8.13 -2.44 9.67
N THR A 12 7.19 -2.23 8.76
CA THR A 12 5.80 -2.67 8.90
C THR A 12 5.69 -4.19 8.91
N THR A 13 6.41 -4.88 8.01
CA THR A 13 6.49 -6.34 7.99
C THR A 13 7.11 -6.89 9.27
N SER A 14 8.25 -6.33 9.71
CA SER A 14 8.90 -6.74 10.96
C SER A 14 8.00 -6.55 12.20
N ALA A 15 7.21 -5.48 12.21
CA ALA A 15 6.24 -5.23 13.28
C ALA A 15 5.09 -6.23 13.23
N ALA A 16 4.58 -6.58 12.04
CA ALA A 16 3.54 -7.59 11.88
C ALA A 16 3.99 -8.96 12.40
N ASP A 17 5.22 -9.37 12.07
CA ASP A 17 5.82 -10.62 12.56
C ASP A 17 5.95 -10.62 14.09
N SER A 18 6.48 -9.52 14.66
CA SER A 18 6.68 -9.39 16.11
C SER A 18 5.36 -9.42 16.90
N LEU A 19 4.26 -9.01 16.28
CA LEU A 19 2.92 -9.03 16.86
C LEU A 19 2.17 -10.35 16.62
N GLY A 20 2.80 -11.34 16.00
CA GLY A 20 2.17 -12.63 15.70
C GLY A 20 1.14 -12.55 14.56
N LEU A 21 1.29 -11.59 13.66
CA LEU A 21 0.42 -11.35 12.51
C LEU A 21 1.18 -11.42 11.17
N PRO A 22 1.94 -12.50 10.87
CA PRO A 22 2.75 -12.60 9.65
C PRO A 22 1.91 -12.51 8.36
N GLU A 23 0.64 -12.93 8.43
CA GLU A 23 -0.31 -12.88 7.31
C GLU A 23 -1.09 -11.54 7.24
N ALA A 24 -0.62 -10.50 7.95
CA ALA A 24 -1.24 -9.19 7.87
C ALA A 24 -1.23 -8.70 6.42
N ARG A 25 -2.41 -8.39 5.88
CA ARG A 25 -2.51 -7.71 4.59
C ARG A 25 -1.96 -6.29 4.72
N ILE A 26 -0.75 -6.08 4.22
CA ILE A 26 -0.06 -4.79 4.18
C ILE A 26 -0.27 -4.16 2.80
N VAL A 27 -0.76 -2.92 2.79
CA VAL A 27 -0.88 -2.09 1.59
C VAL A 27 0.20 -1.03 1.64
N VAL A 28 1.07 -1.03 0.64
CA VAL A 28 2.16 -0.07 0.48
C VAL A 28 1.73 0.98 -0.53
N VAL A 29 1.83 2.26 -0.16
CA VAL A 29 1.52 3.41 -1.02
C VAL A 29 2.72 4.35 -1.15
N PRO A 30 2.77 5.24 -2.15
CA PRO A 30 3.83 6.24 -2.27
C PRO A 30 3.97 7.12 -1.02
N HIS A 31 5.18 7.61 -0.78
CA HIS A 31 5.47 8.54 0.30
C HIS A 31 5.52 10.00 -0.21
N PRO A 32 4.99 10.97 0.55
CA PRO A 32 4.24 10.84 1.80
C PRO A 32 2.76 10.54 1.56
N LEU A 33 2.08 9.91 2.53
CA LEU A 33 0.61 9.86 2.54
C LEU A 33 0.03 11.07 3.27
N GLY A 34 0.56 11.39 4.44
CA GLY A 34 0.16 12.56 5.20
C GLY A 34 0.60 13.85 4.51
N GLY A 35 -0.33 14.78 4.29
CA GLY A 35 -0.06 16.04 3.60
C GLY A 35 -0.12 15.97 2.07
N THR A 36 -0.34 14.77 1.50
CA THR A 36 -0.66 14.62 0.08
C THR A 36 -2.12 14.96 -0.17
N ASP A 37 -2.38 15.69 -1.24
CA ASP A 37 -3.73 16.11 -1.59
C ASP A 37 -4.58 14.91 -2.05
N GLU A 38 -5.89 15.04 -1.85
CA GLU A 38 -6.85 13.97 -2.14
C GLU A 38 -6.85 13.55 -3.61
N ALA A 39 -6.70 14.50 -4.55
CA ALA A 39 -6.71 14.19 -5.97
C ALA A 39 -5.51 13.31 -6.37
N THR A 40 -4.34 13.57 -5.79
CA THR A 40 -3.15 12.72 -5.96
C THR A 40 -3.40 11.30 -5.41
N VAL A 41 -4.00 11.17 -4.23
CA VAL A 41 -4.31 9.85 -3.63
C VAL A 41 -5.33 9.08 -4.49
N VAL A 42 -6.35 9.75 -5.02
CA VAL A 42 -7.32 9.14 -5.94
C VAL A 42 -6.61 8.64 -7.21
N GLY A 43 -5.70 9.42 -7.79
CA GLY A 43 -4.92 9.00 -8.95
C GLY A 43 -4.07 7.74 -8.69
N TRP A 44 -3.53 7.57 -7.48
CA TRP A 44 -2.83 6.34 -7.11
C TRP A 44 -3.77 5.12 -7.06
N ALA A 45 -4.99 5.31 -6.57
CA ALA A 45 -5.99 4.25 -6.52
C ALA A 45 -6.45 3.85 -7.93
N GLU A 46 -6.71 4.81 -8.80
CA GLU A 46 -7.06 4.57 -10.22
C GLU A 46 -5.95 3.76 -10.92
N ALA A 47 -4.70 4.21 -10.81
CA ALA A 47 -3.56 3.50 -11.41
C ALA A 47 -3.32 2.09 -10.83
N ALA A 48 -3.74 1.82 -9.59
CA ALA A 48 -3.69 0.48 -9.02
C ALA A 48 -4.78 -0.43 -9.60
N VAL A 49 -5.98 0.11 -9.82
CA VAL A 49 -7.10 -0.61 -10.46
C VAL A 49 -6.77 -0.91 -11.92
N ASP A 50 -6.22 0.05 -12.66
CA ASP A 50 -5.85 -0.16 -14.07
C ASP A 50 -4.84 -1.31 -14.21
N ARG A 51 -3.79 -1.33 -13.38
CA ARG A 51 -2.82 -2.44 -13.35
C ARG A 51 -3.47 -3.79 -13.01
N LEU A 52 -4.45 -3.81 -12.11
CA LEU A 52 -5.16 -5.04 -11.77
C LEU A 52 -5.99 -5.54 -12.96
N VAL A 53 -6.67 -4.65 -13.67
CA VAL A 53 -7.43 -4.99 -14.88
C VAL A 53 -6.50 -5.51 -15.97
N GLU A 54 -5.32 -4.91 -16.17
CA GLU A 54 -4.32 -5.40 -17.12
C GLU A 54 -3.87 -6.84 -16.79
N VAL A 55 -3.65 -7.16 -15.51
CA VAL A 55 -3.23 -8.50 -15.08
C VAL A 55 -4.36 -9.53 -15.25
N LEU A 56 -5.62 -9.14 -15.02
CA LEU A 56 -6.77 -10.05 -15.09
C LEU A 56 -7.39 -10.17 -16.50
N GLY A 57 -7.11 -9.20 -17.37
CA GLY A 57 -7.66 -9.12 -18.74
C GLY A 57 -6.77 -9.72 -19.83
N ALA A 58 -5.59 -10.22 -19.49
CA ALA A 58 -4.69 -11.00 -20.35
C ALA A 58 -4.96 -12.50 -20.26
#